data_AF-A0A2N5XV74-F1
#
_entry.id   AF-A0A2N5XV74-F1
#
_cell.length_a   1.000
_cell.length_b   1.000
_cell.length_c   1.000
_cell.angle_alpha   90.00
_cell.angle_beta   90.00
_cell.angle_gamma   90.00
#
_symmetry.space_group_name_H-M   'P 1'
#
loop_
_entity.id
_entity.type
_entity.pdbx_description
1 polymer ?
#
loop_
_entity_poly.entity_id
_entity_poly.type
_entity_poly.pdbx_seq_one_letter_code
_entity_poly.pdbx_strand_id
1 'polypeptide(L)'
;MNMAAAVRAVFNKYATFSGRARRAEYWWWTLALILTSIAVGIVDVTLFPEGMVPSSDLQSEGGDYEGPLSTILYLATLLPSLAVGVRRLHDVGKSGWWMFIVLVPLFGMLYLIYLNIRKGDEGSNLYGPDPLNAFAVSSSIAHSPQNEAPEATSPSKAVQPKRASWRAPSMGKDDFKSTQDRFKDK
;
A
#
# COMPACT_ATOMS: atom_id res chain seq x y z
N MET A 1 -3.61 -10.15 -10.67
CA MET A 1 -2.71 -9.24 -11.40
C MET A 1 -1.68 -10.10 -12.09
N ASN A 2 -1.33 -9.80 -13.34
CA ASN A 2 -0.18 -10.41 -14.01
C ASN A 2 1.04 -9.47 -13.92
N MET A 3 2.22 -9.97 -14.32
CA MET A 3 3.48 -9.24 -14.23
C MET A 3 3.48 -7.92 -15.00
N ALA A 4 3.04 -7.93 -16.27
CA ALA A 4 3.01 -6.73 -17.10
C ALA A 4 2.13 -5.63 -16.52
N ALA A 5 0.97 -5.97 -15.95
CA ALA A 5 0.13 -5.02 -15.26
C ALA A 5 0.82 -4.43 -14.01
N ALA A 6 1.58 -5.24 -13.27
CA ALA A 6 2.33 -4.78 -12.09
C ALA A 6 3.41 -3.77 -12.45
N VAL A 7 4.23 -4.08 -13.44
CA VAL A 7 5.26 -3.18 -13.95
C VAL A 7 4.65 -1.85 -14.40
N ARG A 8 3.59 -1.89 -15.22
CA ARG A 8 2.87 -0.67 -15.64
C ARG A 8 2.31 0.12 -14.47
N ALA A 9 1.71 -0.55 -13.49
CA ALA A 9 1.12 0.12 -12.32
C ALA A 9 2.19 0.81 -11.46
N VAL A 10 3.37 0.20 -11.30
CA VAL A 10 4.48 0.77 -10.53
C VAL A 10 5.07 1.98 -11.26
N PHE A 11 5.33 1.87 -12.57
CA PHE A 11 5.82 3.02 -13.35
C PHE A 11 4.79 4.16 -13.45
N ASN A 12 3.49 3.88 -13.53
CA ASN A 12 2.45 4.92 -13.47
C ASN A 12 2.38 5.62 -12.10
N LYS A 13 2.90 4.99 -11.05
CA LYS A 13 2.95 5.50 -9.68
C LYS A 13 4.39 5.66 -9.21
N TYR A 14 5.24 6.14 -10.12
CA TYR A 14 6.70 6.14 -10.01
C TYR A 14 7.24 6.68 -8.67
N ALA A 15 6.72 7.82 -8.23
CA ALA A 15 7.07 8.46 -6.95
C ALA A 15 5.83 8.73 -6.09
N THR A 16 4.79 7.91 -6.23
CA THR A 16 3.56 8.04 -5.44
C THR A 16 3.63 7.15 -4.21
N PHE A 17 3.90 7.76 -3.06
CA PHE A 17 4.00 7.07 -1.77
C PHE A 17 2.65 6.93 -1.05
N SER A 18 1.61 7.63 -1.50
CA SER A 18 0.26 7.56 -0.91
C SER A 18 -0.55 6.39 -1.45
N GLY A 19 -1.57 5.97 -0.68
CA GLY A 19 -2.43 4.86 -1.05
C GLY A 19 -1.86 3.49 -0.67
N ARG A 20 -2.46 2.45 -1.25
CA ARG A 20 -2.21 1.04 -0.92
C ARG A 20 -1.80 0.24 -2.15
N ALA A 21 -0.88 -0.69 -1.98
CA ALA A 21 -0.45 -1.63 -3.02
C ALA A 21 -0.85 -3.05 -2.62
N ARG A 22 -1.48 -3.78 -3.56
CA ARG A 22 -1.85 -5.18 -3.35
C ARG A 22 -0.62 -6.08 -3.32
N ARG A 23 -0.72 -7.21 -2.63
CA ARG A 23 0.33 -8.25 -2.59
C ARG A 23 0.88 -8.61 -3.97
N ALA A 24 0.00 -8.88 -4.93
CA ALA A 24 0.41 -9.26 -6.27
C ALA A 24 1.15 -8.13 -7.01
N GLU A 25 0.84 -6.85 -6.75
CA GLU A 25 1.54 -5.72 -7.38
C GLU A 25 2.98 -5.64 -6.88
N TYR A 26 3.18 -5.79 -5.57
CA TYR A 26 4.50 -5.83 -4.97
C TYR A 26 5.33 -7.03 -5.46
N TRP A 27 4.81 -8.26 -5.34
CA TRP A 27 5.59 -9.46 -5.66
C TRP A 27 5.89 -9.64 -7.15
N TRP A 28 4.97 -9.23 -8.04
CA TRP A 28 5.27 -9.23 -9.47
C TRP A 28 6.28 -8.16 -9.85
N TRP A 29 6.25 -6.98 -9.21
CA TRP A 29 7.29 -5.98 -9.38
C TRP A 29 8.65 -6.50 -8.92
N THR A 30 8.72 -7.08 -7.72
CA THR A 30 9.96 -7.67 -7.18
C THR A 30 10.51 -8.76 -8.11
N LEU A 31 9.65 -9.66 -8.60
CA LEU A 31 10.08 -10.70 -9.54
C LEU A 31 10.57 -10.10 -10.86
N ALA A 32 9.85 -9.14 -11.43
CA ALA A 32 10.27 -8.48 -12.67
C ALA A 32 11.62 -7.77 -12.49
N LEU A 33 11.83 -7.12 -11.35
CA LEU A 33 13.10 -6.47 -11.02
C LEU A 33 14.23 -7.49 -10.92
N ILE A 34 14.04 -8.60 -10.19
CA ILE A 34 15.04 -9.68 -10.08
C ILE A 34 15.44 -10.21 -11.47
N LEU A 35 14.46 -10.53 -12.31
CA LEU A 35 14.72 -11.04 -13.67
C LEU A 35 15.45 -10.01 -14.54
N THR A 36 15.06 -8.73 -14.42
CA THR A 36 15.72 -7.63 -15.15
C THR A 36 17.16 -7.44 -14.67
N SER A 37 17.40 -7.47 -13.35
CA SER A 37 18.73 -7.36 -12.77
C SER A 37 19.64 -8.50 -13.22
N ILE A 38 19.14 -9.75 -13.26
CA ILE A 38 19.92 -10.89 -13.77
C ILE A 38 20.27 -10.69 -15.25
N ALA A 39 19.30 -10.31 -16.08
CA ALA A 39 19.53 -10.10 -17.51
C ALA A 39 20.53 -8.98 -17.76
N VAL A 40 20.39 -7.84 -17.07
CA VAL A 40 21.29 -6.69 -17.18
C VAL A 40 22.68 -7.04 -16.65
N GLY A 41 22.80 -7.78 -15.55
CA GLY A 41 24.08 -8.23 -15.01
C GLY A 41 24.87 -9.13 -15.99
N ILE A 42 24.18 -10.03 -16.71
CA ILE A 42 24.81 -10.84 -17.77
C ILE A 42 25.32 -9.93 -18.90
N VAL A 43 24.54 -8.94 -19.32
CA VAL A 43 24.95 -7.98 -20.35
C VAL A 43 26.16 -7.16 -19.87
N ASP A 44 26.17 -6.72 -18.62
CA ASP A 44 27.29 -5.95 -18.08
C ASP A 44 28.59 -6.75 -18.03
N VAL A 45 28.56 -8.01 -17.55
CA VAL A 45 29.76 -8.88 -17.52
C VAL A 45 30.30 -9.16 -18.93
N THR A 46 29.44 -9.19 -19.95
CA THR A 46 29.87 -9.46 -21.34
C THR A 46 30.38 -8.21 -22.07
N LEU A 47 29.77 -7.04 -21.84
CA LEU A 47 30.11 -5.81 -22.54
C LEU A 47 31.14 -4.94 -21.78
N PHE A 48 31.19 -5.07 -20.46
CA PHE A 48 32.02 -4.27 -19.56
C PHE A 48 32.78 -5.18 -18.55
N PRO A 49 33.68 -6.05 -19.03
CA PRO A 49 34.37 -7.01 -18.16
C PRO A 49 35.28 -6.36 -17.10
N GLU A 50 35.70 -5.12 -17.33
CA GLU A 50 36.51 -4.33 -16.37
C GLU A 50 35.66 -3.43 -15.45
N GLY A 51 34.33 -3.39 -15.65
CA GLY A 51 33.42 -2.50 -14.91
C GLY A 51 33.61 -1.01 -15.25
N MET A 52 32.75 -0.15 -14.67
CA MET A 52 32.86 1.31 -14.79
C MET A 52 33.47 1.96 -13.54
N VAL A 53 33.43 1.27 -12.41
CA VAL A 53 33.91 1.77 -11.12
C VAL A 53 35.14 0.94 -10.76
N PRO A 54 36.33 1.55 -10.59
CA PRO A 54 37.45 0.85 -9.98
C PRO A 54 36.97 0.34 -8.64
N SER A 55 36.97 -0.98 -8.44
CA SER A 55 36.66 -1.58 -7.16
C SER A 55 37.64 -0.99 -6.15
N SER A 56 37.22 0.02 -5.38
CA SER A 56 37.98 0.44 -4.21
C SER A 56 38.13 -0.79 -3.34
N ASP A 57 39.36 -1.12 -2.96
CA ASP A 57 39.85 -2.38 -2.35
C ASP A 57 39.19 -2.83 -1.03
N LEU A 58 37.91 -2.56 -0.81
CA LEU A 58 37.07 -3.37 0.06
C LEU A 58 36.84 -4.70 -0.66
N GLN A 59 37.69 -5.66 -0.33
CA GLN A 59 37.49 -7.09 -0.61
C GLN A 59 36.11 -7.50 -0.09
N SER A 60 35.08 -7.34 -0.90
CA SER A 60 33.86 -8.10 -0.76
C SER A 60 34.19 -9.50 -1.29
N GLU A 61 34.40 -10.44 -0.39
CA GLU A 61 34.32 -11.86 -0.74
C GLU A 61 32.89 -12.12 -1.23
N GLY A 62 32.72 -12.09 -2.57
CA GLY A 62 31.42 -12.12 -3.24
C GLY A 62 31.11 -10.89 -4.11
N GLY A 63 32.11 -10.13 -4.53
CA GLY A 63 31.94 -8.89 -5.30
C GLY A 63 31.05 -9.02 -6.52
N ASP A 64 29.85 -8.45 -6.42
CA ASP A 64 28.96 -8.19 -7.54
C ASP A 64 29.65 -7.16 -8.45
N TYR A 65 29.95 -7.56 -9.68
CA TYR A 65 30.40 -6.63 -10.71
C TYR A 65 29.24 -5.69 -11.06
N GLU A 66 29.18 -4.51 -10.44
CA GLU A 66 28.19 -3.49 -10.82
C GLU A 66 28.66 -2.78 -12.09
N GLY A 67 28.15 -3.24 -13.24
CA GLY A 67 28.36 -2.56 -14.51
C GLY A 67 27.52 -1.28 -14.66
N PRO A 68 27.80 -0.47 -15.69
CA PRO A 68 27.12 0.80 -15.91
C PRO A 68 25.60 0.63 -16.12
N LEU A 69 25.15 -0.46 -16.77
CA LEU A 69 23.73 -0.69 -17.00
C LEU A 69 23.00 -1.06 -15.71
N SER A 70 23.61 -1.89 -14.87
CA SER A 70 23.10 -2.25 -13.54
C SER A 70 22.97 -1.01 -12.65
N THR A 71 23.96 -0.11 -12.70
CA THR A 71 23.92 1.17 -11.97
C THR A 71 22.74 2.03 -12.42
N ILE A 72 22.53 2.18 -13.73
CA ILE A 72 21.39 2.94 -14.28
C ILE A 72 20.07 2.30 -13.88
N LEU A 73 19.97 0.96 -13.96
CA LEU A 73 18.77 0.22 -13.55
C LEU A 73 18.46 0.47 -12.07
N TYR A 74 19.46 0.38 -11.19
CA TYR A 74 19.31 0.66 -9.77
C TYR A 74 18.74 2.06 -9.54
N LEU A 75 19.37 3.10 -10.12
CA LEU A 75 18.91 4.48 -9.97
C LEU A 75 17.50 4.70 -10.52
N ALA A 76 17.21 4.13 -11.70
CA ALA A 76 15.90 4.25 -12.34
C ALA A 76 14.79 3.53 -11.57
N THR A 77 15.11 2.47 -10.83
CA THR A 77 14.13 1.64 -10.11
C THR A 77 14.10 1.90 -8.61
N LEU A 78 15.00 2.72 -8.08
CA LEU A 78 15.10 3.05 -6.65
C LEU A 78 13.81 3.68 -6.11
N LEU A 79 13.39 4.80 -6.72
CA LEU A 79 12.18 5.52 -6.33
C LEU A 79 10.90 4.68 -6.46
N PRO A 80 10.61 4.00 -7.60
CA PRO A 80 9.42 3.18 -7.71
C PRO A 80 9.42 1.98 -6.77
N SER A 81 10.58 1.38 -6.49
CA SER A 81 10.71 0.29 -5.51
C SER A 81 10.40 0.76 -4.10
N LEU A 82 10.90 1.94 -3.71
CA LEU A 82 10.55 2.55 -2.43
C LEU A 82 9.06 2.90 -2.37
N ALA A 83 8.51 3.49 -3.44
CA ALA A 83 7.11 3.89 -3.50
C ALA A 83 6.15 2.71 -3.38
N VAL A 84 6.39 1.60 -4.09
CA VAL A 84 5.56 0.40 -3.97
C VAL A 84 5.75 -0.28 -2.61
N GLY A 85 6.96 -0.28 -2.04
CA GLY A 85 7.23 -0.79 -0.69
C GLY A 85 6.46 -0.02 0.39
N VAL A 86 6.49 1.32 0.34
CA VAL A 86 5.72 2.17 1.26
C VAL A 86 4.21 1.94 1.12
N ARG A 87 3.67 1.90 -0.11
CA ARG A 87 2.25 1.59 -0.35
C ARG A 87 1.88 0.19 0.11
N ARG A 88 2.82 -0.76 0.10
CA ARG A 88 2.60 -2.11 0.58
C ARG A 88 2.58 -2.17 2.12
N LEU A 89 3.43 -1.39 2.79
CA LEU A 89 3.36 -1.21 4.24
C LEU A 89 2.07 -0.54 4.68
N HIS A 90 1.62 0.48 3.95
CA HIS A 90 0.31 1.11 4.15
C HIS A 90 -0.85 0.11 4.03
N ASP A 91 -0.71 -0.90 3.18
CA ASP A 91 -1.73 -1.95 3.03
C ASP A 91 -1.86 -2.83 4.28
N VAL A 92 -0.83 -2.95 5.12
CA VAL A 92 -0.86 -3.66 6.43
C VAL A 92 -0.93 -2.71 7.63
N GLY A 93 -1.38 -1.47 7.41
CA GLY A 93 -1.57 -0.47 8.45
C GLY A 93 -0.27 0.08 9.05
N LYS A 94 0.88 -0.14 8.42
CA LYS A 94 2.19 0.36 8.86
C LYS A 94 2.58 1.62 8.09
N SER A 95 3.21 2.58 8.75
CA SER A 95 3.74 3.78 8.08
C SER A 95 4.96 3.47 7.21
N GLY A 96 5.23 4.33 6.22
CA GLY A 96 6.41 4.18 5.35
C GLY A 96 7.75 4.18 6.08
N TRP A 97 7.83 4.74 7.29
CA TRP A 97 9.02 4.71 8.15
C TRP A 97 9.48 3.30 8.50
N TRP A 98 8.58 2.32 8.46
CA TRP A 98 8.97 0.92 8.63
C TRP A 98 9.91 0.42 7.52
N MET A 99 10.10 1.12 6.39
CA MET A 99 11.14 0.74 5.43
C MET A 99 12.56 0.77 6.04
N PHE A 100 12.82 1.65 7.01
CA PHE A 100 14.16 1.80 7.61
C PHE A 100 14.58 0.65 8.52
N ILE A 101 13.68 -0.28 8.87
CA ILE A 101 14.09 -1.49 9.60
C ILE A 101 15.06 -2.36 8.76
N VAL A 102 15.12 -2.19 7.44
CA VAL A 102 16.14 -2.82 6.59
C VAL A 102 17.57 -2.52 7.04
N LEU A 103 17.80 -1.41 7.76
CA LEU A 103 19.11 -1.03 8.31
C LEU A 103 19.57 -1.94 9.46
N VAL A 104 18.66 -2.74 10.04
CA VAL A 104 18.98 -3.78 11.02
C VAL A 104 19.14 -5.10 10.26
N PRO A 105 20.38 -5.59 10.03
CA PRO A 105 20.62 -6.76 9.21
C PRO A 105 19.97 -8.01 9.80
N LEU A 106 19.62 -8.96 8.93
CA LEU A 106 18.90 -10.20 9.22
C LEU A 106 17.49 -9.99 9.78
N PHE A 107 17.36 -9.55 11.03
CA PHE A 107 16.06 -9.40 11.71
C PHE A 107 15.15 -8.42 10.98
N GLY A 108 15.72 -7.30 10.54
CA GLY A 108 14.92 -6.28 9.88
C GLY A 108 14.44 -6.69 8.49
N MET A 109 15.30 -7.36 7.73
CA MET A 109 14.94 -7.94 6.44
C MET A 109 13.87 -9.02 6.59
N LEU A 110 14.03 -9.96 7.54
CA LEU A 110 13.04 -11.00 7.79
C LEU A 110 11.67 -10.42 8.20
N TYR A 111 11.67 -9.39 9.05
CA TYR A 111 10.44 -8.72 9.46
C TYR A 111 9.75 -8.00 8.30
N LEU A 112 10.51 -7.30 7.43
CA LEU A 112 9.95 -6.67 6.23
C LEU A 112 9.37 -7.70 5.27
N ILE A 113 10.06 -8.81 5.04
CA ILE A 113 9.54 -9.90 4.19
C ILE A 113 8.22 -10.41 4.78
N TYR A 114 8.17 -10.67 6.10
CA TYR A 114 6.95 -11.07 6.78
C TYR A 114 5.79 -10.07 6.54
N LEU A 115 6.02 -8.76 6.70
CA LEU A 115 5.02 -7.73 6.41
C LEU A 115 4.57 -7.75 4.94
N ASN A 116 5.50 -7.93 4.00
CA ASN A 116 5.22 -7.93 2.57
C ASN A 116 4.47 -9.17 2.08
N ILE A 117 4.54 -10.31 2.79
CA ILE A 117 3.79 -11.54 2.48
C ILE A 117 2.35 -11.52 3.04
N ARG A 118 2.16 -10.95 4.23
CA ARG A 118 0.87 -10.96 4.96
C ARG A 118 -0.30 -10.36 4.18
N LYS A 119 -1.52 -10.83 4.43
CA LYS A 119 -2.73 -10.16 3.93
C LYS A 119 -2.79 -8.72 4.44
N GLY A 120 -3.15 -7.78 3.57
CA GLY A 120 -3.45 -6.40 3.94
C GLY A 120 -4.74 -6.28 4.76
N ASP A 121 -4.97 -5.11 5.35
CA ASP A 121 -6.14 -4.81 6.14
C ASP A 121 -7.42 -4.93 5.29
N GLU A 122 -8.47 -5.52 5.86
CA GLU A 122 -9.77 -5.61 5.19
C GLU A 122 -10.51 -4.27 5.29
N GLY A 123 -11.11 -3.84 4.17
CA GLY A 123 -11.84 -2.56 4.15
C GLY A 123 -10.90 -1.34 4.14
N SER A 124 -11.45 -0.16 4.43
CA SER A 124 -10.66 1.08 4.45
C SER A 124 -9.76 1.16 5.69
N ASN A 125 -8.52 1.61 5.50
CA ASN A 125 -7.63 1.98 6.60
C ASN A 125 -7.19 3.45 6.46
N LEU A 126 -6.30 3.92 7.34
CA LEU A 126 -5.80 5.31 7.36
C LEU A 126 -5.15 5.77 6.04
N TYR A 127 -4.75 4.84 5.18
CA TYR A 127 -4.07 5.11 3.92
C TYR A 127 -4.97 4.98 2.69
N GLY A 128 -6.25 4.63 2.88
CA GLY A 128 -7.26 4.60 1.82
C GLY A 128 -8.11 3.33 1.77
N PRO A 129 -9.00 3.24 0.77
CA PRO A 129 -9.89 2.09 0.60
C PRO A 129 -9.11 0.82 0.23
N ASP A 130 -9.71 -0.33 0.51
CA ASP A 130 -9.15 -1.63 0.13
C ASP A 130 -8.94 -1.70 -1.39
N PRO A 131 -7.70 -1.97 -1.86
CA PRO A 131 -7.42 -2.08 -3.28
C PRO A 131 -8.20 -3.20 -3.97
N LEU A 132 -8.73 -4.21 -3.24
CA LEU A 132 -9.58 -5.26 -3.80
C LEU A 132 -11.05 -4.82 -3.91
N ASN A 133 -11.58 -4.13 -2.90
CA ASN A 133 -12.98 -3.70 -2.90
C ASN A 133 -13.23 -2.52 -3.84
N ALA A 134 -12.25 -1.65 -4.05
CA ALA A 134 -12.35 -0.57 -5.04
C ALA A 134 -12.60 -1.13 -6.46
N PHE A 135 -11.96 -2.25 -6.82
CA PHE A 135 -12.25 -2.94 -8.08
C PHE A 135 -13.63 -3.60 -8.06
N ALA A 136 -14.02 -4.26 -6.97
CA ALA A 136 -15.32 -4.95 -6.87
C ALA A 136 -16.52 -4.00 -7.05
N VAL A 137 -16.47 -2.82 -6.42
CA VAL A 137 -17.51 -1.79 -6.57
C VAL A 137 -17.55 -1.23 -7.99
N SER A 138 -16.38 -0.93 -8.59
CA SER A 138 -16.32 -0.45 -9.98
C SER A 138 -16.79 -1.51 -11.00
N SER A 139 -16.50 -2.79 -10.78
CA SER A 139 -16.97 -3.87 -11.64
C SER A 139 -18.45 -4.18 -11.45
N SER A 140 -18.98 -4.02 -10.23
CA SER A 140 -20.41 -4.19 -9.95
C SER A 140 -21.25 -3.11 -10.62
N ILE A 141 -20.77 -1.86 -10.65
CA ILE A 141 -21.47 -0.74 -11.31
C ILE A 141 -21.41 -0.90 -12.84
N ALA A 142 -20.30 -1.42 -13.39
CA ALA A 142 -20.16 -1.68 -14.81
C ALA A 142 -21.03 -2.85 -15.34
N HIS A 143 -21.59 -3.67 -14.44
CA HIS A 143 -22.48 -4.80 -14.77
C HIS A 143 -23.95 -4.56 -14.39
N SER A 144 -24.34 -3.34 -13.99
CA SER A 144 -25.76 -2.99 -13.94
C SER A 144 -26.30 -2.91 -15.38
N PRO A 145 -27.25 -3.76 -15.80
CA PRO A 145 -27.92 -3.58 -17.08
C PRO A 145 -28.64 -2.23 -17.03
N GLN A 146 -28.21 -1.27 -17.85
CA GLN A 146 -28.82 0.05 -17.96
C GLN A 146 -30.20 0.05 -18.66
N ASN A 147 -30.85 -1.09 -18.80
CA ASN A 147 -32.12 -1.22 -19.51
C ASN A 147 -33.22 -1.82 -18.64
N GLU A 148 -33.49 -1.20 -17.49
CA GLU A 148 -34.85 -1.17 -16.96
C GLU A 148 -35.14 0.29 -16.59
N ALA A 149 -35.78 1.00 -17.52
CA ALA A 149 -36.52 2.20 -17.16
C ALA A 149 -37.49 1.80 -16.03
N PRO A 150 -37.63 2.59 -14.95
CA PRO A 150 -38.58 2.26 -13.91
C PRO A 150 -39.99 2.33 -14.49
N GLU A 151 -40.57 1.17 -14.78
CA GLU A 151 -42.00 1.05 -15.01
C GLU A 151 -42.70 1.56 -13.75
N ALA A 152 -43.49 2.61 -13.92
CA ALA A 152 -44.18 3.30 -12.85
C ALA A 152 -45.17 2.36 -12.16
N THR A 153 -44.68 1.59 -11.18
CA THR A 153 -45.51 0.90 -10.22
C THR A 153 -45.72 1.83 -9.02
N SER A 154 -46.96 2.31 -8.95
CA SER A 154 -47.68 2.92 -7.84
C SER A 154 -47.02 2.83 -6.45
N PRO A 155 -47.03 3.92 -5.64
CA PRO A 155 -46.31 3.99 -4.37
C PRO A 155 -46.96 3.10 -3.30
N SER A 156 -46.56 1.83 -3.25
CA SER A 156 -46.90 0.91 -2.18
C SER A 156 -45.89 1.02 -1.04
N LYS A 157 -46.30 1.78 -0.03
CA LYS A 157 -45.80 1.80 1.36
C LYS A 157 -44.28 1.84 1.53
N ALA A 158 -43.76 3.06 1.61
CA ALA A 158 -42.50 3.36 2.25
C ALA A 158 -42.44 2.71 3.65
N VAL A 159 -41.58 1.72 3.81
CA VAL A 159 -41.10 1.29 5.14
C VAL A 159 -40.18 2.40 5.62
N GLN A 160 -40.72 3.28 6.47
CA GLN A 160 -39.91 4.29 7.13
C GLN A 160 -38.87 3.61 8.02
N PRO A 161 -37.59 4.01 7.98
CA PRO A 161 -36.66 3.59 9.00
C PRO A 161 -37.15 4.15 10.33
N LYS A 162 -37.38 3.28 11.32
CA LYS A 162 -37.62 3.69 12.71
C LYS A 162 -36.42 4.53 13.14
N ARG A 163 -36.56 5.86 13.08
CA ARG A 163 -35.66 6.79 13.74
C ARG A 163 -35.71 6.43 15.22
N ALA A 164 -34.63 5.86 15.74
CA ALA A 164 -34.43 5.79 17.17
C ALA A 164 -34.44 7.24 17.68
N SER A 165 -35.54 7.64 18.31
CA SER A 165 -35.66 8.92 18.99
C SER A 165 -34.82 8.84 20.26
N TRP A 166 -33.51 9.03 20.11
CA TRP A 166 -32.65 9.36 21.23
C TRP A 166 -33.16 10.68 21.81
N ARG A 167 -33.94 10.61 22.89
CA ARG A 167 -34.20 11.75 23.77
C ARG A 167 -33.00 11.86 24.69
N ALA A 168 -32.25 12.95 24.58
CA ALA A 168 -31.33 13.33 25.64
C ALA A 168 -32.14 13.43 26.95
N PRO A 169 -31.66 12.85 28.07
CA PRO A 169 -32.25 13.10 29.38
C PRO A 169 -32.25 14.62 29.63
N SER A 170 -33.41 15.21 29.90
CA SER A 170 -33.48 16.62 30.30
C SER A 170 -32.84 16.74 31.68
N MET A 171 -31.57 17.12 31.71
CA MET A 171 -30.87 17.47 32.95
C MET A 171 -31.59 18.70 33.53
N GLY A 172 -32.24 18.52 34.67
CA GLY A 172 -32.88 19.62 35.38
C GLY A 172 -31.82 20.61 35.84
N LYS A 173 -32.14 21.91 35.87
CA LYS A 173 -31.22 22.95 36.35
C LYS A 173 -30.70 22.69 37.79
N ASP A 174 -31.40 21.83 38.52
CA ASP A 174 -31.10 21.45 39.90
C ASP A 174 -29.96 20.41 39.98
N ASP A 175 -29.77 19.58 38.94
CA ASP A 175 -28.69 18.58 38.88
C ASP A 175 -27.31 19.21 38.68
N PHE A 176 -27.27 20.36 37.99
CA PHE A 176 -26.04 21.10 37.70
C PHE A 176 -25.40 21.72 38.94
N LYS A 177 -26.22 22.14 39.92
CA LYS A 177 -25.69 22.68 41.19
C LYS A 177 -25.08 21.59 42.07
N SER A 178 -25.71 20.40 42.14
CA SER A 178 -25.20 19.28 42.94
C SER A 178 -23.85 18.73 42.44
N THR A 179 -23.56 18.89 41.14
CA THR A 179 -22.28 18.47 40.57
C THR A 179 -21.18 19.50 40.79
N GLN A 180 -21.49 20.80 40.80
CA GLN A 180 -20.50 21.84 41.11
C GLN A 180 -20.07 21.85 42.59
N ASP A 181 -20.98 21.57 43.51
CA ASP A 181 -20.66 21.60 44.94
C ASP A 181 -19.74 20.42 45.34
N ARG A 182 -19.84 19.29 44.64
CA ARG A 182 -18.98 18.11 44.88
C ARG A 182 -17.50 18.32 44.50
N PHE A 183 -17.19 19.35 43.73
CA PHE A 183 -15.83 19.70 43.31
C PHE A 183 -15.19 20.81 44.15
N LYS A 184 -15.92 21.40 45.12
CA LYS A 184 -15.37 22.43 46.01
C LYS A 184 -14.82 21.89 47.34
N ASP A 185 -15.10 20.62 47.65
CA ASP A 185 -14.68 19.95 48.90
C ASP A 185 -13.45 19.01 48.71
N LYS A 186 -12.64 19.24 47.67
CA LYS A 186 -11.31 18.62 47.51
C LYS A 186 -10.26 19.67 47.19
#